data_AF-J0CWF7-F1
#
_entry.id   AF-J0CWF7-F1
#
_cell.length_a   1.000
_cell.length_b   1.000
_cell.length_c   1.000
_cell.angle_alpha   90.00
_cell.angle_beta   90.00
_cell.angle_gamma   90.00
#
_symmetry.space_group_name_H-M   'P 1'
#
loop_
_entity.id
_entity.type
_entity.pdbx_description
1 polymer ?
#
loop_
_entity_poly.entity_id
_entity_poly.type
_entity_poly.pdbx_seq_one_letter_code
_entity_poly.pdbx_strand_id
1 'polypeptide(L)'
;APEYVIYDFSCALAAYCMLREAHFFRHTRFLIDIFHSKGHTRCSKACFLSAYRAYSARLQGINSSAGESGNAGLLKIRKPLSYMSQRHAVVFSYVFLAIWNRIRRRKLLSKST
;
A
#
# COMPACT_ATOMS: atom_id res chain seq x y z
N ALA A 1 18.43 -8.84 -4.00
CA ALA A 1 17.00 -8.52 -3.78
C ALA A 1 16.84 -7.18 -3.05
N PRO A 2 15.66 -6.54 -3.07
CA PRO A 2 15.39 -5.35 -2.25
C PRO A 2 15.53 -5.64 -0.76
N GLU A 3 15.90 -4.63 0.03
CA GLU A 3 16.04 -4.75 1.50
C GLU A 3 14.69 -4.99 2.20
N TYR A 4 13.63 -4.33 1.72
CA TYR A 4 12.27 -4.47 2.25
C TYR A 4 11.29 -4.78 1.13
N VAL A 5 10.37 -5.70 1.42
CA VAL A 5 9.17 -5.95 0.63
C VAL A 5 7.99 -5.78 1.57
N ILE A 6 7.15 -4.77 1.31
CA ILE A 6 5.98 -4.45 2.12
C ILE A 6 4.75 -4.68 1.27
N TYR A 7 3.92 -5.64 1.68
CA TYR A 7 2.80 -6.14 0.89
C TYR A 7 1.81 -6.92 1.76
N ASP A 8 0.54 -6.99 1.35
CA ASP A 8 -0.52 -7.67 2.10
C ASP A 8 -0.20 -9.15 2.31
N PHE A 9 0.27 -9.84 1.25
CA PHE A 9 0.55 -11.27 1.28
C PHE A 9 2.05 -11.59 1.44
N SER A 10 2.80 -10.69 2.07
CA SER A 10 4.25 -10.82 2.28
C SER A 10 4.67 -12.12 2.97
N CYS A 11 3.83 -12.68 3.85
CA CYS A 11 4.15 -13.92 4.57
C CYS A 11 4.29 -15.13 3.64
N ALA A 12 3.38 -15.31 2.69
CA ALA A 12 3.47 -16.39 1.72
C ALA A 12 4.54 -16.09 0.66
N LEU A 13 4.70 -14.82 0.28
CA LEU A 13 5.77 -14.39 -0.63
C LEU A 13 7.15 -14.71 -0.05
N ALA A 14 7.36 -14.48 1.25
CA ALA A 14 8.62 -14.81 1.92
C ALA A 14 8.94 -16.29 1.78
N ALA A 15 7.97 -17.17 2.08
CA ALA A 15 8.15 -18.62 1.96
C ALA A 15 8.46 -19.02 0.52
N TYR A 16 7.74 -18.46 -0.46
CA TYR A 16 7.98 -18.71 -1.87
C TYR A 16 9.39 -18.27 -2.31
N CYS A 17 9.80 -17.06 -1.96
CA CYS A 17 11.12 -16.50 -2.30
C CYS A 17 12.26 -17.33 -1.69
N MET A 18 12.12 -17.74 -0.43
CA MET A 18 13.13 -18.57 0.23
C MET A 18 13.21 -19.98 -0.35
N LEU A 19 12.10 -20.55 -0.83
CA LEU A 19 12.10 -21.85 -1.50
C LEU A 19 12.73 -21.80 -2.90
N ARG A 20 12.56 -20.68 -3.61
CA ARG A 20 13.04 -20.52 -4.99
C ARG A 20 14.51 -20.08 -5.05
N GLU A 21 14.86 -19.03 -4.31
CA GLU A 21 16.19 -18.42 -4.38
C GLU A 21 16.63 -17.85 -3.02
N ALA A 22 16.80 -18.72 -2.03
CA ALA A 22 17.22 -18.32 -0.67
C ALA A 22 18.46 -17.41 -0.67
N HIS A 23 19.49 -17.70 -1.48
CA HIS A 23 20.71 -16.90 -1.50
C HIS A 23 20.47 -15.45 -1.95
N PHE A 24 19.57 -15.24 -2.90
CA PHE A 24 19.24 -13.90 -3.41
C PHE A 24 18.38 -13.09 -2.43
N PHE A 25 17.47 -13.75 -1.71
CA PHE A 25 16.51 -13.14 -0.80
C PHE A 25 16.90 -13.17 0.68
N ARG A 26 18.05 -13.76 1.04
CA ARG A 26 18.50 -13.93 2.45
C ARG A 26 18.50 -12.66 3.29
N HIS A 27 18.65 -11.50 2.65
CA HIS A 27 18.71 -10.18 3.31
C HIS A 27 17.43 -9.35 3.10
N THR A 28 16.41 -9.91 2.45
CA THR A 28 15.13 -9.25 2.21
C THR A 28 14.20 -9.46 3.39
N ARG A 29 13.67 -8.36 3.93
CA ARG A 29 12.67 -8.38 4.99
C ARG A 29 11.28 -8.24 4.37
N PHE A 30 10.49 -9.30 4.51
CA PHE A 30 9.10 -9.33 4.08
C PHE A 30 8.20 -8.89 5.24
N LEU A 31 7.53 -7.76 5.07
CA LEU A 31 6.66 -7.16 6.08
C LEU A 31 5.24 -7.08 5.55
N ILE A 32 4.29 -7.49 6.39
CA ILE A 32 2.86 -7.40 6.13
C ILE A 32 2.41 -5.96 6.38
N ASP A 33 1.60 -5.44 5.46
CA ASP A 33 0.97 -4.14 5.59
C ASP A 33 0.18 -4.00 6.92
N ILE A 34 0.11 -2.78 7.45
CA ILE A 34 -0.49 -2.48 8.76
C ILE A 34 -1.98 -2.82 8.79
N PHE A 35 -2.71 -2.58 7.70
CA PHE A 35 -4.15 -2.83 7.65
C PHE A 35 -4.44 -4.32 7.50
N HIS A 36 -3.64 -5.01 6.68
CA HIS A 36 -3.74 -6.47 6.56
C HIS A 36 -3.31 -7.21 7.85
N SER A 37 -2.36 -6.66 8.61
CA SER A 37 -1.86 -7.28 9.85
C SER A 37 -2.93 -7.49 10.93
N LYS A 38 -4.01 -6.69 10.94
CA LYS A 38 -5.10 -6.81 11.93
C LYS A 38 -5.92 -8.09 11.79
N GLY A 39 -6.01 -8.64 10.59
CA GLY A 39 -6.73 -9.89 10.32
C GLY A 39 -5.87 -11.15 10.48
N HIS A 40 -4.56 -10.99 10.75
CA HIS A 40 -3.62 -12.10 10.76
C HIS A 40 -3.43 -12.69 12.17
N THR A 41 -3.90 -13.92 12.36
CA THR A 41 -3.68 -14.70 13.59
C THR A 41 -2.57 -15.75 13.47
N ARG A 42 -2.24 -16.16 12.24
CA ARG A 42 -1.27 -17.25 11.96
C ARG A 42 0.18 -16.77 11.81
N CYS A 43 0.40 -15.48 11.59
CA CYS A 43 1.73 -14.91 11.40
C CYS A 43 2.23 -14.27 12.70
N SER A 44 3.53 -14.40 12.98
CA SER A 44 4.16 -13.75 14.12
C SER A 44 4.17 -12.22 13.97
N LYS A 45 4.18 -11.50 15.09
CA LYS A 45 4.35 -10.04 15.12
C LYS A 45 5.64 -9.58 14.43
N ALA A 46 6.65 -10.43 14.37
CA ALA A 46 7.90 -10.19 13.64
C ALA A 46 7.72 -10.07 12.12
N CYS A 47 6.55 -10.38 11.57
CA CYS A 47 6.21 -10.18 10.16
C CYS A 47 5.42 -8.89 9.92
N PHE A 48 5.03 -8.13 10.95
CA PHE A 48 4.14 -6.98 10.79
C PHE A 48 4.92 -5.67 10.70
N LEU A 49 4.63 -4.83 9.70
CA LEU A 49 5.25 -3.52 9.59
C LEU A 49 5.03 -2.65 10.85
N SER A 50 3.89 -2.81 11.51
CA SER A 50 3.55 -2.11 12.76
C SER A 50 4.55 -2.37 13.88
N ALA A 51 5.09 -3.57 14.00
CA ALA A 51 6.09 -3.92 15.01
C ALA A 51 7.44 -3.20 14.75
N TYR A 52 7.82 -3.05 13.48
CA TYR A 52 9.10 -2.42 13.12
C TYR A 52 9.03 -0.89 13.14
N ARG A 53 7.85 -0.29 12.95
CA ARG A 53 7.68 1.17 13.05
C ARG A 53 8.10 1.72 14.41
N ALA A 54 8.01 0.93 15.48
CA ALA A 54 8.43 1.33 16.82
C ALA A 54 9.96 1.46 16.97
N TYR A 55 10.74 0.76 16.13
CA TYR A 55 12.20 0.63 16.29
C TYR A 55 13.00 1.13 15.10
N SER A 56 12.36 1.47 13.98
CA SER A 56 13.03 1.95 12.77
C SER A 56 12.37 3.22 12.25
N ALA A 57 13.11 4.33 12.36
CA ALA A 57 12.69 5.64 11.82
C ALA A 57 12.40 5.56 10.31
N ARG A 58 13.18 4.76 9.57
CA ARG A 58 12.98 4.55 8.12
C ARG A 58 11.64 3.88 7.82
N LEU A 59 11.25 2.86 8.58
CA LEU A 59 9.98 2.15 8.38
C LEU A 59 8.78 2.92 8.95
N GLN A 60 9.02 3.76 9.97
CA GLN A 60 8.02 4.66 10.52
C GLN A 60 7.49 5.66 9.48
N GLY A 61 8.37 6.19 8.63
CA GLY A 61 8.01 7.14 7.56
C GLY A 61 7.25 6.53 6.38
N ILE A 62 7.20 5.20 6.24
CA ILE A 62 6.54 4.55 5.08
C ILE A 62 5.03 4.65 5.24
N ASN A 63 4.35 5.35 4.33
CA ASN A 63 2.89 5.40 4.34
C ASN A 63 2.26 4.13 3.75
N SER A 64 2.06 3.13 4.60
CA SER A 64 1.44 1.86 4.22
C SER A 64 -0.06 1.99 3.87
N SER A 65 -0.73 3.08 4.29
CA SER A 65 -2.15 3.38 3.97
C SER A 65 -2.36 4.01 2.58
N ALA A 66 -1.29 4.33 1.86
CA ALA A 66 -1.39 5.11 0.63
C ALA A 66 -2.25 4.42 -0.44
N GLY A 67 -2.08 3.10 -0.59
CA GLY A 67 -2.85 2.29 -1.54
C GLY A 67 -4.33 2.24 -1.19
N GLU A 68 -4.67 1.98 0.07
CA GLU A 68 -6.06 1.94 0.54
C GLU A 68 -6.78 3.27 0.40
N SER A 69 -6.10 4.37 0.73
CA SER A 69 -6.67 5.72 0.59
C SER A 69 -7.01 6.05 -0.86
N GLY A 70 -6.22 5.54 -1.82
CA GLY A 70 -6.50 5.62 -3.25
C GLY A 70 -7.67 4.72 -3.66
N ASN A 71 -7.66 3.46 -3.20
CA ASN A 71 -8.70 2.46 -3.52
C ASN A 71 -10.08 2.87 -3.00
N ALA A 72 -10.16 3.34 -1.75
CA ALA A 72 -11.39 3.92 -1.18
C ALA A 72 -11.93 5.07 -2.04
N GLY A 73 -11.03 5.74 -2.76
CA GLY A 73 -11.39 6.77 -3.70
C GLY A 73 -11.88 6.31 -5.04
N LEU A 74 -11.17 5.37 -5.65
CA LEU A 74 -11.59 4.77 -6.90
C LEU A 74 -12.93 4.03 -6.75
N LEU A 75 -13.21 3.46 -5.57
CA LEU A 75 -14.50 2.87 -5.24
C LEU A 75 -15.68 3.85 -5.44
N LYS A 76 -15.49 5.16 -5.22
CA LYS A 76 -16.54 6.17 -5.41
C LYS A 76 -16.95 6.35 -6.87
N ILE A 77 -16.03 6.11 -7.80
CA ILE A 77 -16.27 6.27 -9.24
C ILE A 77 -16.51 4.95 -9.97
N ARG A 78 -16.39 3.81 -9.27
CA ARG A 78 -16.58 2.47 -9.84
C ARG A 78 -17.88 2.33 -10.64
N LYS A 79 -18.99 2.84 -10.10
CA LYS A 79 -20.31 2.73 -10.76
C LYS A 79 -20.38 3.60 -12.03
N PRO A 80 -20.05 4.90 -12.02
CA PRO A 80 -19.92 5.69 -13.24
C PRO A 80 -19.00 5.05 -14.30
N LEU A 81 -17.82 4.55 -13.89
CA LEU A 81 -16.87 3.92 -14.81
C LEU A 81 -17.46 2.70 -15.53
N SER A 82 -18.32 1.92 -14.87
CA SER A 82 -18.93 0.72 -15.47
C SER A 82 -19.88 1.02 -16.63
N TYR A 83 -20.35 2.27 -16.78
CA TYR A 83 -21.21 2.71 -17.87
C TYR A 83 -20.44 3.37 -19.03
N MET A 84 -19.11 3.46 -18.93
CA MET A 84 -18.28 4.16 -19.91
C MET A 84 -17.54 3.16 -20.80
N SER A 85 -17.34 3.54 -22.07
CA SER A 85 -16.32 2.88 -22.90
C SER A 85 -14.94 3.03 -22.26
N GLN A 86 -14.03 2.10 -22.52
CA GLN A 86 -12.66 2.11 -21.97
C GLN A 86 -11.96 3.48 -22.13
N ARG A 87 -12.03 4.10 -23.32
CA ARG A 87 -11.40 5.40 -23.59
C ARG A 87 -11.92 6.49 -22.65
N HIS A 88 -13.23 6.57 -22.49
CA HIS A 88 -13.87 7.53 -21.59
C HIS A 88 -13.55 7.22 -20.12
N ALA A 89 -13.54 5.94 -19.73
CA ALA A 89 -13.19 5.51 -18.38
C ALA A 89 -11.76 5.93 -17.98
N VAL A 90 -10.80 5.82 -18.91
CA VAL A 90 -9.40 6.26 -18.68
C VAL A 90 -9.33 7.77 -18.44
N VAL A 91 -9.93 8.57 -19.34
CA VAL A 91 -9.92 10.05 -19.21
C VAL A 91 -10.62 10.49 -17.93
N PHE A 92 -11.79 9.90 -17.63
CA PHE A 92 -12.55 10.21 -16.43
C PHE A 92 -11.76 9.89 -15.15
N SER A 93 -11.13 8.72 -15.09
CA SER A 93 -10.31 8.31 -13.94
C SER A 93 -9.13 9.26 -13.72
N TYR A 94 -8.46 9.67 -14.80
CA TYR A 94 -7.35 10.62 -14.73
C TYR A 94 -7.80 11.98 -14.16
N VAL A 95 -8.86 12.55 -14.74
CA VAL A 95 -9.38 13.87 -14.31
C VAL A 95 -9.84 13.81 -12.85
N PHE A 96 -10.53 12.73 -12.45
CA PHE A 96 -10.95 12.51 -11.08
C PHE A 96 -9.76 12.50 -10.11
N LEU A 97 -8.71 11.71 -10.40
CA LEU A 97 -7.51 11.64 -9.57
C LEU A 97 -6.79 13.00 -9.50
N ALA A 98 -6.71 13.73 -10.61
CA ALA A 98 -6.08 15.05 -10.67
C ALA A 98 -6.80 16.06 -9.77
N ILE A 99 -8.14 16.14 -9.86
CA ILE A 99 -8.98 17.01 -9.03
C ILE A 99 -8.86 16.60 -7.57
N TRP A 100 -8.93 15.30 -7.27
CA TRP A 100 -8.78 14.80 -5.91
C TRP A 100 -7.45 15.25 -5.32
N ASN A 101 -6.34 14.95 -5.98
CA ASN A 101 -5.00 15.31 -5.49
C ASN A 101 -4.85 16.83 -5.29
N ARG A 102 -5.49 17.66 -6.13
CA ARG A 102 -5.53 19.11 -5.94
C ARG A 102 -6.28 19.52 -4.67
N ILE A 103 -7.46 18.96 -4.44
CA ILE A 103 -8.28 19.25 -3.24
C ILE A 103 -7.53 18.84 -1.96
N ARG A 104 -6.91 17.65 -1.94
CA ARG A 104 -6.14 17.17 -0.78
C ARG A 104 -4.93 18.06 -0.50
N ARG A 105 -4.16 18.45 -1.52
CA ARG A 105 -3.03 19.38 -1.35
C ARG A 105 -3.45 20.71 -0.75
N ARG A 106 -4.56 21.29 -1.22
CA ARG A 106 -5.11 22.54 -0.64
C ARG A 106 -5.49 22.38 0.84
N LYS A 107 -6.14 21.26 1.20
CA LYS A 107 -6.50 20.97 2.60
C LYS A 107 -5.29 20.75 3.51
N LEU A 108 -4.19 20.23 2.99
CA LEU A 108 -2.94 20.07 3.76
C LEU A 108 -2.27 21.43 3.98
N LEU A 109 -2.22 22.28 2.94
CA LEU A 109 -1.69 23.63 3.04
C LEU A 109 -2.49 24.48 4.05
N SER A 110 -3.82 24.41 4.03
CA SER A 110 -4.67 25.17 4.96
C SER A 110 -4.61 24.72 6.41
N LYS A 111 -4.03 23.54 6.68
CA LYS A 111 -3.84 23.01 8.05
C LYS A 111 -2.45 23.30 8.61
N SER A 112 -1.55 23.81 7.79
CA SER A 112 -0.14 24.08 8.16
C SER A 112 0.11 25.55 8.50
N THR A 113 -0.87 26.40 8.24
CA THR A 113 -1.05 27.78 8.75
C THR A 113 -1.98 27.75 9.94
#